data_AF-A0AAU4XPJ6-F1
#
_entry.id   AF-A0AAU4XPJ6-F1
#
_cell.length_a   1.000
_cell.length_b   1.000
_cell.length_c   1.000
_cell.angle_alpha   90.00
_cell.angle_beta   90.00
_cell.angle_gamma   90.00
#
_symmetry.space_group_name_H-M   'P 1'
#
loop_
_entity.id
_entity.type
_entity.pdbx_description
1 polymer ?
#
loop_
_entity_poly.entity_id
_entity_poly.type
_entity_poly.pdbx_seq_one_letter_code
_entity_poly.pdbx_strand_id
1 'polypeptide(L)'
;MRMYFEYPLSSIHGKKVLDATMEVYQTWTFTCDAHWYDLSRVDKGISSSTTWSSRPTGVGLMGDRSVAYGRGSLCSPSQPANWVRFSDNLAETNENLTTTLASYAANKTAQITFSLTAHDESDAGAWARFRNDAKLSVTYVSYPDKPTSYGVQQGTTGRACNDSKLPFATSDTTPKMLGTVQSVDGSNAQLRAAFEVWKADGSSRVWVLARIR
;
A
#
# COMPACT_ATOMS: atom_id res chain seq x y z
N MET A 1 -1.35 5.16 27.80
CA MET A 1 -0.28 4.23 27.37
C MET A 1 0.17 4.64 25.98
N ARG A 2 1.48 4.68 25.68
CA ARG A 2 1.98 4.99 24.33
C ARG A 2 3.15 4.10 23.91
N MET A 3 3.16 3.70 22.64
CA MET A 3 4.32 3.12 21.96
C MET A 3 4.53 3.80 20.61
N TYR A 4 5.76 3.79 20.10
CA TYR A 4 6.11 4.37 18.80
C TYR A 4 6.83 3.34 17.94
N PHE A 5 6.51 3.31 16.65
CA PHE A 5 7.11 2.41 15.67
C PHE A 5 7.50 3.19 14.44
N GLU A 6 8.70 2.96 13.91
CA GLU A 6 9.21 3.66 12.74
C GLU A 6 9.69 2.67 11.68
N TYR A 7 9.27 2.90 10.44
CA TYR A 7 9.54 2.00 9.32
C TYR A 7 10.15 2.77 8.15
N PRO A 8 11.27 2.30 7.58
CA PRO A 8 11.76 2.79 6.30
C PRO A 8 10.79 2.37 5.18
N LEU A 9 10.57 3.26 4.20
CA LEU A 9 9.62 3.04 3.11
C LEU A 9 10.28 2.88 1.74
N SER A 10 11.60 2.76 1.69
CA SER A 10 12.35 2.64 0.43
C SER A 10 11.88 1.49 -0.48
N SER A 11 11.39 0.39 0.10
CA SER A 11 10.87 -0.77 -0.64
C SER A 11 9.60 -0.47 -1.45
N ILE A 12 8.82 0.53 -1.05
CA ILE A 12 7.55 0.89 -1.70
C ILE A 12 7.65 2.18 -2.54
N HIS A 13 8.82 2.80 -2.64
CA HIS A 13 9.01 4.03 -3.41
C HIS A 13 8.60 3.86 -4.88
N GLY A 14 7.72 4.73 -5.35
CA GLY A 14 7.19 4.69 -6.71
C GLY A 14 6.37 3.43 -7.01
N LYS A 15 5.83 2.75 -5.99
CA LYS A 15 4.89 1.64 -6.17
C LYS A 15 3.46 2.13 -5.96
N LYS A 16 2.49 1.45 -6.57
CA LYS A 16 1.08 1.61 -6.27
C LYS A 16 0.73 0.73 -5.08
N VAL A 17 0.47 1.34 -3.93
CA VAL A 17 -0.02 0.63 -2.74
C VAL A 17 -1.48 0.22 -2.97
N LEU A 18 -1.80 -1.02 -2.63
CA LEU A 18 -3.13 -1.61 -2.81
C LEU A 18 -3.83 -1.81 -1.46
N ASP A 19 -3.08 -2.20 -0.44
CA ASP A 19 -3.58 -2.45 0.91
C ASP A 19 -2.42 -2.36 1.91
N ALA A 20 -2.74 -2.05 3.16
CA ALA A 20 -1.78 -2.04 4.25
C ALA A 20 -2.41 -2.46 5.57
N THR A 21 -1.64 -3.21 6.36
CA THR A 21 -2.03 -3.62 7.72
C THR A 21 -0.84 -3.47 8.65
N MET A 22 -1.07 -2.84 9.80
CA MET A 22 -0.13 -2.82 10.91
C MET A 22 -0.58 -3.82 11.97
N GLU A 23 0.30 -4.73 12.34
CA GLU A 23 0.03 -5.77 13.35
C GLU A 23 0.92 -5.55 14.58
N VAL A 24 0.30 -5.48 15.76
CA VAL A 24 1.03 -5.35 17.03
C VAL A 24 0.53 -6.42 18.00
N TYR A 25 1.45 -7.19 18.58
CA TYR A 25 1.08 -8.28 19.48
C TYR A 25 0.82 -7.77 20.90
N GLN A 26 -0.44 -7.82 21.34
CA GLN A 26 -0.85 -7.46 22.69
C GLN A 26 -0.64 -8.64 23.64
N THR A 27 0.24 -8.44 24.62
CA THR A 27 0.65 -9.46 25.59
C THR A 27 -0.15 -9.44 26.88
N TRP A 28 -0.77 -8.31 27.19
CA TRP A 28 -1.46 -8.08 28.45
C TRP A 28 -2.42 -6.90 28.36
N THR A 29 -3.50 -6.96 29.15
CA THR A 29 -4.50 -5.91 29.34
C THR A 29 -4.86 -5.82 30.83
N PHE A 30 -5.28 -4.65 31.32
CA PHE A 30 -5.63 -4.43 32.72
C PHE A 30 -6.95 -5.11 33.10
N THR A 31 -8.02 -4.87 32.32
CA THR A 31 -9.36 -5.43 32.54
C THR A 31 -9.75 -6.44 31.46
N CYS A 32 -10.84 -7.17 31.68
CA CYS A 32 -11.43 -8.07 30.68
C CYS A 32 -12.27 -7.33 29.62
N ASP A 33 -12.56 -6.06 29.86
CA ASP A 33 -13.36 -5.23 28.97
C ASP A 33 -12.51 -4.76 27.79
N ALA A 34 -13.10 -4.79 26.61
CA ALA A 34 -12.42 -4.31 25.41
C ALA A 34 -12.27 -2.78 25.47
N HIS A 35 -11.06 -2.32 25.18
CA HIS A 35 -10.71 -0.90 25.11
C HIS A 35 -10.25 -0.55 23.71
N TRP A 36 -10.53 0.68 23.30
CA TRP A 36 -10.08 1.20 22.02
C TRP A 36 -8.61 1.60 22.08
N TYR A 37 -7.86 1.12 21.10
CA TYR A 37 -6.49 1.53 20.85
C TYR A 37 -6.39 2.16 19.47
N ASP A 38 -5.71 3.30 19.40
CA ASP A 38 -5.56 4.08 18.18
C ASP A 38 -4.14 3.90 17.65
N LEU A 39 -4.04 3.55 16.37
CA LEU A 39 -2.83 3.67 15.59
C LEU A 39 -2.87 5.00 14.85
N SER A 40 -2.02 5.94 15.23
CA SER A 40 -1.94 7.26 14.59
C SER A 40 -0.60 7.47 13.90
N ARG A 41 -0.60 8.14 12.74
CA ARG A 41 0.61 8.76 12.18
C ARG A 41 0.98 9.97 13.02
N VAL A 42 2.26 10.22 13.19
CA VAL A 42 2.76 11.36 13.96
C VAL A 42 3.35 12.49 13.10
N ASP A 43 3.51 13.66 13.71
CA ASP A 43 4.02 14.90 13.09
C ASP A 43 5.51 14.87 12.75
N LYS A 44 6.30 14.04 13.45
CA LYS A 44 7.75 13.91 13.27
C LYS A 44 8.26 12.52 13.67
N GLY A 45 9.45 12.16 13.18
CA GLY A 45 10.10 10.90 13.50
C GLY A 45 10.60 10.80 14.93
N ILE A 46 11.16 9.63 15.27
CA ILE A 46 11.82 9.37 16.56
C ILE A 46 13.34 9.19 16.38
N SER A 47 14.08 9.44 17.45
CA SER A 47 15.53 9.21 17.49
C SER A 47 15.98 8.85 18.91
N SER A 48 17.28 8.61 19.09
CA SER A 48 17.85 8.37 20.42
C SER A 48 17.69 9.55 21.40
N SER A 49 17.43 10.76 20.91
CA SER A 49 17.16 11.94 21.75
C SER A 49 15.68 12.19 22.00
N THR A 50 14.78 11.34 21.48
CA THR A 50 13.35 11.47 21.75
C THR A 50 13.06 11.09 23.19
N THR A 51 12.42 12.00 23.91
CA THR A 51 12.03 11.83 25.33
C THR A 51 10.52 11.88 25.46
N TRP A 52 10.01 11.58 26.66
CA TRP A 52 8.61 11.81 26.99
C TRP A 52 8.21 13.28 26.76
N SER A 53 9.00 14.27 27.16
CA SER A 53 8.65 15.68 26.92
C SER A 53 8.72 16.12 25.45
N SER A 54 9.55 15.47 24.63
CA SER A 54 9.81 15.89 23.23
C SER A 54 9.16 15.00 22.17
N ARG A 55 8.33 14.04 22.58
CA ARG A 55 7.75 13.01 21.71
C ARG A 55 6.93 13.58 20.53
N PRO A 56 6.75 12.79 19.46
CA PRO A 56 5.83 13.13 18.38
C PRO A 56 4.35 13.12 18.80
N THR A 57 3.56 14.00 18.18
CA THR A 57 2.11 14.12 18.36
C THR A 57 1.38 13.39 17.24
N GLY A 58 0.31 12.66 17.57
CA GLY A 58 -0.57 12.05 16.57
C GLY A 58 -1.30 13.11 15.75
N VAL A 59 -1.28 12.98 14.43
CA VAL A 59 -1.84 13.95 13.47
C VAL A 59 -2.76 13.33 12.43
N GLY A 60 -2.99 12.02 12.50
CA GLY A 60 -3.94 11.33 11.64
C GLY A 60 -4.15 9.90 12.10
N LEU A 61 -5.40 9.47 12.20
CA LEU A 61 -5.77 8.11 12.58
C LEU A 61 -5.56 7.18 11.38
N MET A 62 -4.75 6.15 11.58
CA MET A 62 -4.47 5.13 10.56
C MET A 62 -5.39 3.93 10.73
N GLY A 63 -5.76 3.63 11.97
CA GLY A 63 -6.85 2.75 12.32
C GLY A 63 -7.00 2.62 13.83
N ASP A 64 -8.12 2.10 14.29
CA ASP A 64 -8.38 1.82 15.70
C ASP A 64 -8.94 0.40 15.89
N ARG A 65 -8.80 -0.17 17.09
CA ARG A 65 -9.40 -1.48 17.41
C ARG A 65 -9.80 -1.55 18.87
N SER A 66 -10.99 -2.10 19.12
CA SER A 66 -11.49 -2.43 20.45
C SER A 66 -11.15 -3.88 20.81
N VAL A 67 -10.21 -4.09 21.73
CA VAL A 67 -9.70 -5.43 22.11
C VAL A 67 -9.30 -5.52 23.59
N ALA A 68 -9.17 -6.74 24.10
CA ALA A 68 -8.72 -7.05 25.45
C ALA A 68 -7.86 -8.32 25.49
N TYR A 69 -6.73 -8.35 24.79
CA TYR A 69 -5.88 -9.55 24.75
C TYR A 69 -4.86 -9.62 25.89
N GLY A 70 -4.55 -10.84 26.34
CA GLY A 70 -3.43 -11.12 27.23
C GLY A 70 -3.76 -11.30 28.72
N ARG A 71 -5.04 -11.33 29.12
CA ARG A 71 -5.45 -11.76 30.49
C ARG A 71 -5.67 -13.27 30.63
N GLY A 72 -5.71 -14.00 29.53
CA GLY A 72 -5.89 -15.45 29.50
C GLY A 72 -7.12 -15.91 30.26
N SER A 73 -6.97 -16.96 31.07
CA SER A 73 -8.05 -17.55 31.87
C SER A 73 -8.50 -16.69 33.06
N LEU A 74 -7.92 -15.50 33.27
CA LEU A 74 -8.41 -14.53 34.25
C LEU A 74 -9.66 -13.77 33.77
N CYS A 75 -10.12 -14.05 32.55
CA CYS A 75 -11.36 -13.58 31.95
C CYS A 75 -12.22 -14.76 31.49
N SER A 76 -13.52 -14.51 31.38
CA SER A 76 -14.49 -15.48 30.85
C SER A 76 -15.32 -14.80 29.75
N PRO A 77 -15.18 -15.18 28.47
CA PRO A 77 -14.28 -16.24 27.95
C PRO A 77 -12.79 -15.89 28.11
N SER A 78 -11.93 -16.91 28.02
CA SER A 78 -10.47 -16.74 28.08
C SER A 78 -9.97 -15.79 26.99
N GLN A 79 -9.08 -14.86 27.35
CA GLN A 79 -8.55 -13.82 26.47
C GLN A 79 -7.01 -13.94 26.33
N PRO A 80 -6.48 -14.93 25.61
CA PRO A 80 -5.03 -15.08 25.45
C PRO A 80 -4.40 -13.88 24.72
N ALA A 81 -3.08 -13.75 24.81
CA ALA A 81 -2.33 -12.77 24.04
C ALA A 81 -2.50 -13.00 22.52
N ASN A 82 -2.61 -11.93 21.74
CA ASN A 82 -2.88 -12.04 20.30
C ASN A 82 -2.41 -10.81 19.51
N TRP A 83 -2.35 -10.96 18.18
CA TRP A 83 -2.10 -9.86 17.25
C TRP A 83 -3.34 -8.97 17.10
N VAL A 84 -3.16 -7.68 17.36
CA VAL A 84 -4.11 -6.64 17.00
C VAL A 84 -3.77 -6.15 15.60
N ARG A 85 -4.76 -6.10 14.71
CA ARG A 85 -4.60 -5.73 13.29
C ARG A 85 -5.31 -4.42 13.00
N PHE A 86 -4.53 -3.41 12.66
CA PHE A 86 -5.00 -2.10 12.23
C PHE A 86 -4.91 -2.04 10.71
N SER A 87 -6.06 -1.85 10.07
CA SER A 87 -6.23 -1.77 8.62
C SER A 87 -7.40 -0.83 8.36
N ASP A 88 -7.42 -0.19 7.20
CA ASP A 88 -8.52 0.72 6.84
C ASP A 88 -9.87 0.01 6.95
N ASN A 89 -10.78 0.61 7.70
CA ASN A 89 -12.17 0.21 7.81
C ASN A 89 -12.99 0.96 6.76
N LEU A 90 -13.52 0.23 5.78
CA LEU A 90 -14.33 0.81 4.70
C LEU A 90 -15.63 1.49 5.18
N ALA A 91 -16.08 1.19 6.41
CA ALA A 91 -17.24 1.85 7.01
C ALA A 91 -16.90 3.22 7.62
N GLU A 92 -15.62 3.53 7.80
CA GLU A 92 -15.12 4.72 8.47
C GLU A 92 -14.29 5.55 7.49
N THR A 93 -14.38 6.89 7.61
CA THR A 93 -13.73 7.82 6.66
C THR A 93 -12.49 8.49 7.23
N ASN A 94 -12.24 8.29 8.52
CA ASN A 94 -11.14 8.87 9.29
C ASN A 94 -9.92 7.94 9.38
N GLU A 95 -10.02 6.68 8.96
CA GLU A 95 -8.89 5.74 8.84
C GLU A 95 -8.29 5.80 7.43
N ASN A 96 -6.98 5.98 7.32
CA ASN A 96 -6.33 6.22 6.03
C ASN A 96 -4.90 5.67 5.91
N LEU A 97 -4.62 4.50 6.49
CA LEU A 97 -3.33 3.82 6.42
C LEU A 97 -2.88 3.56 4.97
N THR A 98 -3.72 2.93 4.15
CA THR A 98 -3.36 2.57 2.75
C THR A 98 -3.12 3.81 1.92
N THR A 99 -4.00 4.82 2.01
CA THR A 99 -3.88 6.04 1.22
C THR A 99 -2.72 6.93 1.68
N THR A 100 -2.42 6.96 2.98
CA THR A 100 -1.22 7.60 3.54
C THR A 100 0.05 6.95 2.98
N LEU A 101 0.15 5.62 3.00
CA LEU A 101 1.30 4.90 2.45
C LEU A 101 1.41 5.05 0.93
N ALA A 102 0.29 5.09 0.21
CA ALA A 102 0.27 5.40 -1.23
C ALA A 102 0.85 6.79 -1.52
N SER A 103 0.47 7.80 -0.74
CA SER A 103 1.02 9.15 -0.85
C SER A 103 2.52 9.17 -0.55
N TYR A 104 2.95 8.47 0.48
CA TYR A 104 4.37 8.41 0.88
C TYR A 104 5.22 7.66 -0.15
N ALA A 105 4.68 6.58 -0.72
CA ALA A 105 5.29 5.86 -1.84
C ALA A 105 5.49 6.75 -3.06
N ALA A 106 4.47 7.53 -3.44
CA ALA A 106 4.54 8.47 -4.57
C ALA A 106 5.56 9.59 -4.34
N ASN A 107 5.59 10.14 -3.12
CA ASN A 107 6.51 11.22 -2.73
C ASN A 107 7.91 10.74 -2.34
N LYS A 108 8.15 9.42 -2.33
CA LYS A 108 9.41 8.79 -1.88
C LYS A 108 9.81 9.23 -0.46
N THR A 109 8.84 9.39 0.42
CA THR A 109 9.09 9.71 1.84
C THR A 109 9.98 8.63 2.45
N ALA A 110 11.02 9.02 3.18
CA ALA A 110 12.04 8.09 3.67
C ALA A 110 11.48 7.04 4.65
N GLN A 111 10.62 7.48 5.57
CA GLN A 111 10.09 6.67 6.65
C GLN A 111 8.70 7.14 7.08
N ILE A 112 7.98 6.29 7.79
CA ILE A 112 6.75 6.63 8.51
C ILE A 112 6.90 6.23 9.97
N THR A 113 6.34 7.06 10.85
CA THR A 113 6.34 6.84 12.28
C THR A 113 4.90 6.80 12.77
N PHE A 114 4.58 5.79 13.57
CA PHE A 114 3.29 5.59 14.18
C PHE A 114 3.38 5.75 15.70
N SER A 115 2.29 6.19 16.30
CA SER A 115 2.01 6.04 17.73
C SER A 115 0.86 5.06 17.91
N LEU A 116 1.04 4.08 18.79
CA LEU A 116 -0.04 3.25 19.33
C LEU A 116 -0.42 3.76 20.71
N THR A 117 -1.66 4.20 20.88
CA THR A 117 -2.15 4.80 22.11
C THR A 117 -3.46 4.16 22.56
N ALA A 118 -3.73 4.14 23.86
CA ALA A 118 -5.11 3.96 24.32
C ALA A 118 -5.93 5.19 23.89
N HIS A 119 -7.17 5.00 23.45
CA HIS A 119 -8.04 6.09 23.00
C HIS A 119 -8.29 7.10 24.13
N ASP A 120 -8.62 6.59 25.33
CA ASP A 120 -8.64 7.36 26.56
C ASP A 120 -7.44 6.96 27.43
N GLU A 121 -6.43 7.83 27.52
CA GLU A 121 -5.27 7.58 28.38
C GLU A 121 -5.47 7.93 29.85
N SER A 122 -6.59 8.59 30.18
CA SER A 122 -6.98 8.84 31.56
C SER A 122 -7.63 7.62 32.20
N ASP A 123 -8.17 6.69 31.38
CA ASP A 123 -8.66 5.40 31.84
C ASP A 123 -7.50 4.43 32.13
N ALA A 124 -7.32 4.12 33.42
CA ALA A 124 -6.36 3.10 33.86
C ALA A 124 -6.72 1.69 33.38
N GLY A 125 -8.01 1.42 33.11
CA GLY A 125 -8.49 0.16 32.57
C GLY A 125 -8.00 -0.12 31.15
N ALA A 126 -7.75 0.92 30.36
CA ALA A 126 -7.22 0.83 28.99
C ALA A 126 -5.70 0.59 28.92
N TRP A 127 -5.04 0.39 30.07
CA TRP A 127 -3.60 0.12 30.07
C TRP A 127 -3.31 -1.31 29.60
N ALA A 128 -2.46 -1.42 28.58
CA ALA A 128 -2.03 -2.68 28.00
C ALA A 128 -0.53 -2.71 27.73
N ARG A 129 0.00 -3.91 27.47
CA ARG A 129 1.40 -4.12 27.06
C ARG A 129 1.44 -4.80 25.71
N PHE A 130 2.27 -4.26 24.82
CA PHE A 130 2.47 -4.79 23.49
C PHE A 130 3.95 -5.14 23.29
N ARG A 131 4.22 -6.09 22.39
CA ARG A 131 5.59 -6.38 21.95
C ARG A 131 6.12 -5.26 21.06
N ASN A 132 7.44 -5.18 20.97
CA ASN A 132 8.16 -4.19 20.16
C ASN A 132 8.41 -4.64 18.70
N ASP A 133 8.01 -5.86 18.31
CA ASP A 133 8.19 -6.42 16.96
C ASP A 133 6.94 -6.26 16.09
N ALA A 134 6.33 -5.07 16.15
CA ALA A 134 5.20 -4.76 15.29
C ALA A 134 5.57 -4.89 13.81
N LYS A 135 4.60 -5.30 12.99
CA LYS A 135 4.79 -5.56 11.56
C LYS A 135 3.92 -4.64 10.73
N LEU A 136 4.55 -3.90 9.81
CA LEU A 136 3.83 -3.21 8.76
C LEU A 136 3.86 -4.06 7.48
N SER A 137 2.71 -4.62 7.12
CA SER A 137 2.51 -5.38 5.89
C SER A 137 1.90 -4.47 4.83
N VAL A 138 2.54 -4.38 3.67
CA VAL A 138 2.08 -3.54 2.55
C VAL A 138 1.95 -4.39 1.30
N THR A 139 0.75 -4.44 0.74
CA THR A 139 0.48 -5.04 -0.56
C THR A 139 0.61 -3.96 -1.61
N TYR A 140 1.49 -4.14 -2.60
CA TYR A 140 1.74 -3.15 -3.63
C TYR A 140 2.00 -3.80 -4.99
N VAL A 141 1.85 -2.99 -6.04
CA VAL A 141 2.20 -3.34 -7.41
C VAL A 141 3.12 -2.28 -8.00
N SER A 142 4.07 -2.71 -8.81
CA SER A 142 4.94 -1.81 -9.55
C SER A 142 4.21 -1.21 -10.75
N TYR A 143 4.53 0.05 -11.07
CA TYR A 143 4.03 0.62 -12.31
C TYR A 143 4.63 -0.10 -13.53
N PRO A 144 3.84 -0.22 -14.63
CA PRO A 144 4.36 -0.73 -15.88
C PRO A 144 5.49 0.18 -16.39
N ASP A 145 6.54 -0.43 -16.93
CA ASP A 145 7.54 0.27 -17.74
C ASP A 145 7.00 0.51 -19.15
N LYS A 146 7.71 1.34 -19.92
CA LYS A 146 7.44 1.51 -21.35
C LYS A 146 7.43 0.14 -22.04
N PRO A 147 6.37 -0.21 -22.78
CA PRO A 147 6.33 -1.47 -23.50
C PRO A 147 7.53 -1.60 -24.44
N THR A 148 8.05 -2.82 -24.58
CA THR A 148 9.12 -3.17 -25.53
C THR A 148 8.57 -4.02 -26.66
N SER A 149 9.33 -4.15 -27.75
CA SER A 149 8.94 -4.98 -28.91
C SER A 149 7.53 -4.67 -29.44
N TYR A 150 7.10 -3.41 -29.32
CA TYR A 150 5.78 -2.98 -29.77
C TYR A 150 5.78 -2.80 -31.28
N GLY A 151 4.67 -3.14 -31.94
CA GLY A 151 4.55 -3.05 -33.38
C GLY A 151 3.32 -3.74 -33.92
N VAL A 152 3.37 -4.08 -35.21
CA VAL A 152 2.24 -4.65 -35.96
C VAL A 152 2.65 -6.01 -36.50
N GLN A 153 1.78 -6.99 -36.37
CA GLN A 153 1.91 -8.32 -36.95
C GLN A 153 0.87 -8.51 -38.06
N GLN A 154 1.36 -8.90 -39.24
CA GLN A 154 0.55 -9.28 -40.40
C GLN A 154 0.89 -10.73 -40.77
N GLY A 155 -0.10 -11.63 -40.69
CA GLY A 155 0.13 -13.07 -40.88
C GLY A 155 1.16 -13.62 -39.87
N THR A 156 2.19 -14.32 -40.37
CA THR A 156 3.32 -14.82 -39.56
C THR A 156 4.45 -13.79 -39.39
N THR A 157 4.37 -12.64 -40.07
CA THR A 157 5.42 -11.61 -40.02
C THR A 157 5.07 -10.55 -38.97
N GLY A 158 5.80 -10.55 -37.86
CA GLY A 158 5.76 -9.48 -36.87
C GLY A 158 6.83 -8.43 -37.17
N ARG A 159 6.46 -7.15 -37.25
CA ARG A 159 7.42 -6.04 -37.35
C ARG A 159 7.32 -5.16 -36.12
N ALA A 160 8.36 -5.18 -35.29
CA ALA A 160 8.53 -4.18 -34.24
C ALA A 160 8.74 -2.80 -34.87
N CYS A 161 8.20 -1.76 -34.23
CA CYS A 161 8.52 -0.39 -34.56
C CYS A 161 10.04 -0.18 -34.49
N ASN A 162 10.58 0.55 -35.46
CA ASN A 162 12.01 0.83 -35.61
C ASN A 162 12.16 2.24 -36.20
N ASP A 163 13.40 2.72 -36.33
CA ASP A 163 13.69 4.10 -36.76
C ASP A 163 13.40 4.37 -38.25
N SER A 164 12.88 3.39 -39.00
CA SER A 164 12.43 3.59 -40.38
C SER A 164 11.32 4.63 -40.48
N LYS A 165 11.50 5.60 -41.38
CA LYS A 165 10.47 6.59 -41.74
C LYS A 165 9.42 6.06 -42.73
N LEU A 166 9.65 4.89 -43.32
CA LEU A 166 8.69 4.27 -44.23
C LEU A 166 7.56 3.60 -43.44
N PRO A 167 6.28 3.86 -43.80
CA PRO A 167 5.15 3.24 -43.12
C PRO A 167 5.13 1.73 -43.36
N PHE A 168 4.68 0.99 -42.36
CA PHE A 168 4.35 -0.43 -42.53
C PHE A 168 3.01 -0.54 -43.26
N ALA A 169 3.03 -1.00 -44.51
CA ALA A 169 1.82 -1.26 -45.28
C ALA A 169 1.31 -2.67 -45.00
N THR A 170 0.03 -2.79 -44.68
CA THR A 170 -0.69 -4.07 -44.49
C THR A 170 -2.04 -4.01 -45.19
N SER A 171 -2.48 -5.13 -45.73
CA SER A 171 -3.84 -5.32 -46.26
C SER A 171 -4.83 -5.82 -45.21
N ASP A 172 -4.36 -6.24 -44.04
CA ASP A 172 -5.19 -6.63 -42.90
C ASP A 172 -5.84 -5.39 -42.30
N THR A 173 -7.17 -5.37 -42.26
CA THR A 173 -7.97 -4.28 -41.68
C THR A 173 -8.04 -4.33 -40.16
N THR A 174 -7.59 -5.43 -39.54
CA THR A 174 -7.53 -5.64 -38.08
C THR A 174 -6.19 -6.29 -37.69
N PRO A 175 -5.06 -5.64 -37.98
CA PRO A 175 -3.77 -6.26 -37.77
C PRO A 175 -3.53 -6.54 -36.28
N LYS A 176 -2.82 -7.62 -35.98
CA LYS A 176 -2.48 -7.97 -34.59
C LYS A 176 -1.43 -7.00 -34.07
N MET A 177 -1.70 -6.39 -32.93
CA MET A 177 -0.71 -5.55 -32.25
C MET A 177 0.19 -6.41 -31.36
N LEU A 178 1.49 -6.10 -31.39
CA LEU A 178 2.50 -6.68 -30.52
C LEU A 178 2.95 -5.63 -29.51
N GLY A 179 3.32 -6.08 -28.33
CA GLY A 179 3.89 -5.25 -27.29
C GLY A 179 4.09 -6.07 -26.01
N THR A 180 5.31 -6.08 -25.52
CA THR A 180 5.67 -6.74 -24.27
C THR A 180 5.60 -5.71 -23.15
N VAL A 181 4.69 -5.94 -22.21
CA VAL A 181 4.57 -5.14 -20.98
C VAL A 181 5.33 -5.82 -19.86
N GLN A 182 6.01 -5.03 -19.05
CA GLN A 182 6.73 -5.48 -17.87
C GLN A 182 6.66 -4.41 -16.79
N SER A 183 6.76 -4.81 -15.53
CA SER A 183 6.89 -3.86 -14.43
C SER A 183 8.30 -3.26 -14.43
N VAL A 184 8.46 -2.03 -13.94
CA VAL A 184 9.78 -1.37 -13.82
C VAL A 184 10.82 -2.18 -13.04
N ASP A 185 10.38 -3.04 -12.13
CA ASP A 185 11.23 -3.91 -11.32
C ASP A 185 11.15 -5.40 -11.71
N GLY A 186 10.50 -5.72 -12.83
CA GLY A 186 10.28 -7.11 -13.24
C GLY A 186 9.38 -7.93 -12.29
N SER A 187 8.63 -7.28 -11.39
CA SER A 187 7.66 -7.98 -10.53
C SER A 187 6.56 -8.69 -11.34
N ASN A 188 6.01 -9.77 -10.79
CA ASN A 188 4.92 -10.56 -11.35
C ASN A 188 3.55 -9.85 -11.30
N ALA A 189 3.48 -8.60 -11.75
CA ALA A 189 2.23 -7.88 -11.90
C ALA A 189 1.44 -8.40 -13.10
N GLN A 190 0.11 -8.50 -12.97
CA GLN A 190 -0.75 -8.73 -14.12
C GLN A 190 -0.90 -7.43 -14.92
N LEU A 191 -0.13 -7.32 -16.00
CA LEU A 191 -0.12 -6.15 -16.87
C LEU A 191 -0.91 -6.42 -18.15
N ARG A 192 -1.58 -5.38 -18.66
CA ARG A 192 -2.29 -5.41 -19.94
C ARG A 192 -1.83 -4.26 -20.82
N ALA A 193 -1.67 -4.54 -22.11
CA ALA A 193 -1.41 -3.53 -23.12
C ALA A 193 -2.73 -3.08 -23.76
N ALA A 194 -2.89 -1.77 -23.92
CA ALA A 194 -3.92 -1.17 -24.75
C ALA A 194 -3.24 -0.50 -25.96
N PHE A 195 -3.80 -0.69 -27.15
CA PHE A 195 -3.30 -0.09 -28.37
C PHE A 195 -4.34 0.87 -28.95
N GLU A 196 -3.87 2.03 -29.37
CA GLU A 196 -4.66 3.00 -30.12
C GLU A 196 -4.00 3.22 -31.49
N VAL A 197 -4.81 3.22 -32.54
CA VAL A 197 -4.38 3.54 -33.90
C VAL A 197 -4.94 4.90 -34.26
N TRP A 198 -4.06 5.78 -34.71
CA TRP A 198 -4.37 7.15 -35.11
C TRP A 198 -4.06 7.34 -36.59
N LYS A 199 -4.72 8.30 -37.24
CA LYS A 199 -4.28 8.77 -38.56
C LYS A 199 -2.87 9.34 -38.45
N ALA A 200 -2.10 9.25 -39.53
CA ALA A 200 -0.72 9.73 -39.57
C ALA A 200 -0.59 11.24 -39.27
N ASP A 201 -1.63 12.02 -39.56
CA ASP A 201 -1.72 13.46 -39.25
C ASP A 201 -2.15 13.75 -37.80
N GLY A 202 -2.40 12.71 -36.98
CA GLY A 202 -2.86 12.84 -35.59
C GLY A 202 -4.30 13.36 -35.44
N SER A 203 -5.01 13.62 -36.54
CA SER A 203 -6.30 14.33 -36.51
C SER A 203 -7.44 13.53 -35.88
N SER A 204 -7.37 12.19 -35.95
CA SER A 204 -8.42 11.31 -35.42
C SER A 204 -7.91 9.93 -35.06
N ARG A 205 -8.45 9.36 -33.98
CA ARG A 205 -8.29 7.95 -33.60
C ARG A 205 -9.15 7.06 -34.51
N VAL A 206 -8.50 6.15 -35.21
CA VAL A 206 -9.13 5.25 -36.19
C VAL A 206 -9.71 4.01 -35.49
N TRP A 207 -8.99 3.45 -34.51
CA TRP A 207 -9.41 2.23 -33.82
C TRP A 207 -8.70 2.04 -32.48
N VAL A 208 -9.31 1.24 -31.59
CA VAL A 208 -8.76 0.83 -30.29
C VAL A 208 -8.85 -0.68 -30.14
N LEU A 209 -7.75 -1.31 -29.76
CA LEU A 209 -7.73 -2.72 -29.36
C LEU A 209 -7.32 -2.82 -27.87
N ALA A 210 -8.25 -3.27 -27.04
CA ALA A 210 -7.97 -3.71 -25.68
C ALA A 210 -7.87 -5.24 -25.67
N ARG A 211 -6.68 -5.82 -25.45
CA ARG A 211 -6.61 -7.27 -25.17
C ARG A 211 -7.05 -7.51 -23.73
N ILE A 212 -8.21 -8.16 -23.56
CA ILE A 212 -8.65 -8.72 -22.30
C ILE A 212 -8.02 -10.10 -22.17
N ARG A 213 -6.91 -10.20 -21.44
CA ARG A 213 -6.56 -11.32 -20.54
C ARG A 213 -5.30 -10.95 -19.80
#